data_AF-A0A2J4XUP5-F1
#
_entry.id   AF-A0A2J4XUP5-F1
#
_cell.length_a   1.000
_cell.length_b   1.000
_cell.length_c   1.000
_cell.angle_alpha   90.00
_cell.angle_beta   90.00
_cell.angle_gamma   90.00
#
_symmetry.space_group_name_H-M   'P 1'
#
loop_
_entity.id
_entity.type
_entity.pdbx_description
1 polymer ?
#
loop_
_entity_poly.entity_id
_entity_poly.type
_entity_poly.pdbx_seq_one_letter_code
_entity_poly.pdbx_strand_id
1 'polypeptide(L)'
;TWSRESSGQDKWDTVYTYAQRAIIPLKAQLTVGDSSAPADVFDSIPFRGGQLASDDDMLPDSLKGYAPVVRGIARTNAQVVVRQNGYQIYQSYVAPGAFEITDMYPTGGAGDLDVTIKEADGSEQHFTLPYASLPVLQREGRFKYAITGGQYRSY
;
A
#
# COMPACT_ATOMS: atom_id res chain seq x y z
N THR A 1 15.86 -28.72 -1.95
CA THR A 1 15.40 -30.11 -1.83
C THR A 1 16.54 -31.04 -2.19
N TRP A 2 16.65 -32.15 -1.46
CA TRP A 2 17.65 -33.17 -1.73
C TRP A 2 17.00 -34.29 -2.55
N SER A 3 17.61 -34.67 -3.67
CA SER A 3 17.19 -35.84 -4.45
C SER A 3 18.42 -36.68 -4.79
N ARG A 4 18.23 -38.01 -4.76
CA ARG A 4 19.22 -39.00 -5.15
C ARG A 4 18.71 -39.75 -6.36
N GLU A 5 19.41 -39.64 -7.49
CA GLU A 5 19.12 -40.43 -8.68
C GLU A 5 19.67 -41.85 -8.54
N SER A 6 19.07 -42.83 -9.23
CA SER A 6 19.44 -44.25 -9.10
C SER A 6 20.87 -44.59 -9.56
N SER A 7 21.56 -43.64 -10.20
CA SER A 7 22.96 -43.70 -10.61
C SER A 7 23.97 -43.34 -9.50
N GLY A 8 23.50 -42.96 -8.30
CA GLY A 8 24.35 -42.69 -7.14
C GLY A 8 24.93 -41.26 -7.07
N GLN A 9 24.44 -40.33 -7.89
CA GLN A 9 24.78 -38.91 -7.78
C GLN A 9 23.79 -38.19 -6.85
N ASP A 10 24.31 -37.57 -5.80
CA ASP A 10 23.55 -36.76 -4.85
C ASP A 10 23.49 -35.30 -5.34
N LYS A 11 22.29 -34.78 -5.62
CA LYS A 11 22.11 -33.38 -6.04
C LYS A 11 21.37 -32.59 -4.96
N TRP A 12 21.95 -31.45 -4.60
CA TRP A 12 21.34 -30.47 -3.70
C TRP A 12 20.78 -29.31 -4.54
N ASP A 13 19.45 -29.20 -4.60
CA ASP A 13 18.79 -28.11 -5.33
C ASP A 13 18.27 -27.06 -4.34
N THR A 14 18.89 -25.88 -4.30
CA THR A 14 18.44 -24.77 -3.45
C THR A 14 17.54 -23.83 -4.25
N VAL A 15 16.30 -23.65 -3.78
CA VAL A 15 15.27 -22.87 -4.51
C VAL A 15 15.54 -21.36 -4.37
N TYR A 16 15.69 -20.86 -3.15
CA TYR A 16 16.10 -19.48 -2.87
C TYR A 16 17.06 -19.47 -1.69
N THR A 17 18.18 -18.75 -1.80
CA THR A 17 19.02 -18.37 -0.66
C THR A 17 19.22 -16.88 -0.68
N TYR A 18 18.81 -16.19 0.38
CA TYR A 18 18.96 -14.75 0.50
C TYR A 18 19.10 -14.32 1.96
N ALA A 19 19.62 -13.11 2.14
CA ALA A 19 19.58 -12.35 3.38
C ALA A 19 18.78 -11.06 3.16
N GLN A 20 18.02 -10.66 4.16
CA GLN A 20 17.19 -9.46 4.12
C GLN A 20 17.47 -8.57 5.33
N ARG A 21 17.42 -7.26 5.12
CA ARG A 21 17.58 -6.26 6.15
C ARG A 21 16.66 -5.06 5.93
N ALA A 22 15.90 -4.69 6.96
CA ALA A 22 15.15 -3.45 7.00
C ALA A 22 16.06 -2.22 7.12
N ILE A 23 15.81 -1.21 6.30
CA ILE A 23 16.47 0.11 6.30
C ILE A 23 15.42 1.17 6.68
N ILE A 24 15.20 1.33 7.99
CA ILE A 24 14.14 2.18 8.56
C ILE A 24 14.15 3.62 8.03
N PRO A 25 15.31 4.33 7.90
CA PRO A 25 15.31 5.71 7.41
C PRO A 25 14.77 5.87 5.98
N LEU A 26 14.83 4.81 5.19
CA LEU A 26 14.37 4.78 3.80
C LEU A 26 12.99 4.13 3.64
N LYS A 27 12.41 3.60 4.73
CA LYS A 27 11.19 2.76 4.71
C LYS A 27 11.29 1.66 3.64
N ALA A 28 12.44 0.99 3.61
CA ALA A 28 12.79 0.04 2.56
C ALA A 28 13.43 -1.22 3.11
N GLN A 29 13.37 -2.29 2.32
CA GLN A 29 14.04 -3.55 2.58
C GLN A 29 15.16 -3.77 1.56
N LEU A 30 16.35 -4.09 2.07
CA LEU A 30 17.49 -4.54 1.29
C LEU A 30 17.49 -6.07 1.26
N THR A 31 17.39 -6.67 0.08
CA THR A 31 17.50 -8.11 -0.17
C THR A 31 18.79 -8.38 -0.92
N VAL A 32 19.57 -9.37 -0.47
CA VAL A 32 20.78 -9.85 -1.17
C VAL A 32 20.71 -11.36 -1.30
N GLY A 33 20.86 -11.88 -2.52
CA GLY A 33 20.76 -13.29 -2.85
C GLY A 33 19.72 -13.55 -3.93
N ASP A 34 19.03 -14.67 -3.83
CA ASP A 34 17.97 -15.08 -4.75
C ASP A 34 16.64 -14.42 -4.38
N SER A 35 16.04 -13.69 -5.32
CA SER A 35 14.69 -13.13 -5.16
C SER A 35 14.06 -12.81 -6.51
N SER A 36 12.90 -12.14 -6.51
CA SER A 36 12.19 -11.73 -7.71
C SER A 36 11.88 -10.24 -7.68
N ALA A 37 11.93 -9.59 -8.85
CA ALA A 37 11.60 -8.18 -8.98
C ALA A 37 10.09 -7.95 -8.78
N PRO A 38 9.67 -6.82 -8.16
CA PRO A 38 8.26 -6.46 -8.04
C PRO A 38 7.59 -6.34 -9.40
N ALA A 39 6.33 -6.76 -9.47
CA ALA A 39 5.55 -6.76 -10.71
C ALA A 39 4.59 -5.57 -10.85
N ASP A 40 4.91 -4.44 -10.20
CA ASP A 40 4.02 -3.27 -10.18
C ASP A 40 3.86 -2.60 -11.55
N VAL A 41 4.90 -2.65 -12.39
CA VAL A 41 4.96 -1.99 -13.71
C VAL A 41 5.37 -2.96 -14.83
N PHE A 42 6.28 -3.90 -14.54
CA PHE A 42 6.78 -4.90 -15.46
C PHE A 42 6.45 -6.30 -14.95
N ASP A 43 6.62 -7.32 -15.78
CA ASP A 43 6.52 -8.70 -15.32
C ASP A 43 7.57 -8.99 -14.24
N SER A 44 7.24 -9.86 -13.29
CA SER A 44 8.19 -10.27 -12.25
C SER A 44 9.32 -11.09 -12.87
N ILE A 45 10.56 -10.67 -12.60
CA ILE A 45 11.75 -11.33 -13.10
C ILE A 45 12.54 -11.92 -11.92
N PRO A 46 12.80 -13.25 -11.89
CA PRO A 46 13.70 -13.85 -10.91
C PRO A 46 15.15 -13.43 -11.15
N PHE A 47 15.85 -13.10 -10.06
CA PHE A 47 17.23 -12.64 -10.10
C PHE A 47 18.05 -13.22 -8.94
N ARG A 48 19.37 -13.26 -9.15
CA ARG A 48 20.37 -13.40 -8.10
C ARG A 48 21.22 -12.13 -8.04
N GLY A 49 21.17 -11.42 -6.91
CA GLY A 49 21.84 -10.13 -6.79
C GLY A 49 21.39 -9.34 -5.57
N GLY A 50 21.29 -8.03 -5.73
CA GLY A 50 20.82 -7.10 -4.70
C GLY A 50 19.57 -6.36 -5.13
N GLN A 51 18.66 -6.12 -4.20
CA GLN A 51 17.48 -5.31 -4.40
C GLN A 51 17.25 -4.40 -3.19
N LEU A 52 16.99 -3.12 -3.45
CA LEU A 52 16.47 -2.18 -2.47
C LEU A 52 15.09 -1.74 -2.93
N ALA A 53 14.06 -2.08 -2.17
CA ALA A 53 12.68 -1.73 -2.49
C ALA A 53 11.99 -1.10 -1.28
N SER A 54 11.14 -0.10 -1.51
CA SER A 54 10.25 0.44 -0.48
C SER A 54 9.35 -0.66 0.07
N ASP A 55 9.18 -0.69 1.39
CA ASP A 55 8.38 -1.69 2.11
C ASP A 55 7.13 -1.04 2.70
N ASP A 56 5.98 -1.37 2.11
CA ASP A 56 4.67 -0.85 2.54
C ASP A 56 4.25 -1.39 3.91
N ASP A 57 4.82 -2.51 4.37
CA ASP A 57 4.55 -3.07 5.70
C ASP A 57 5.21 -2.27 6.84
N MET A 58 6.19 -1.43 6.52
CA MET A 58 6.75 -0.46 7.47
C MET A 58 5.85 0.76 7.70
N LEU A 59 4.73 0.85 6.99
CA LEU A 59 3.74 1.91 7.18
C LEU A 59 2.66 1.49 8.19
N PRO A 60 2.12 2.44 8.98
CA PRO A 60 0.88 2.23 9.72
C PRO A 60 -0.22 1.69 8.81
N ASP A 61 -1.08 0.80 9.30
CA ASP A 61 -2.10 0.13 8.49
C ASP A 61 -3.11 1.11 7.84
N SER A 62 -3.36 2.27 8.47
CA SER A 62 -4.17 3.37 7.90
C SER A 62 -3.50 4.06 6.69
N LEU A 63 -2.20 3.82 6.51
CA LEU A 63 -1.38 4.26 5.39
C LEU A 63 -0.99 3.10 4.47
N LYS A 64 -1.56 1.90 4.61
CA LYS A 64 -1.44 0.85 3.59
C LYS A 64 -2.51 1.05 2.52
N GLY A 65 -2.27 0.56 1.30
CA GLY A 65 -3.22 0.68 0.18
C GLY A 65 -3.52 2.11 -0.28
N TYR A 66 -4.40 2.24 -1.28
CA TYR A 66 -4.88 3.53 -1.78
C TYR A 66 -6.20 3.90 -1.08
N ALA A 67 -6.28 5.11 -0.52
CA ALA A 67 -7.55 5.77 -0.21
C ALA A 67 -7.39 7.26 -0.55
N PRO A 68 -8.34 7.88 -1.27
CA PRO A 68 -8.27 9.27 -1.67
C PRO A 68 -8.29 10.18 -0.44
N VAL A 69 -7.69 11.36 -0.57
CA VAL A 69 -7.76 12.38 0.47
C VAL A 69 -9.11 13.07 0.39
N VAL A 70 -9.88 13.05 1.48
CA VAL A 70 -11.14 13.80 1.56
C VAL A 70 -10.82 15.20 2.02
N ARG A 71 -11.07 16.20 1.17
CA ARG A 71 -10.93 17.63 1.49
C ARG A 71 -12.30 18.28 1.57
N GLY A 72 -12.46 19.22 2.49
CA GLY A 72 -13.70 19.96 2.69
C GLY A 72 -13.51 21.20 3.54
N ILE A 73 -14.58 21.97 3.71
CA ILE A 73 -14.63 23.14 4.59
C ILE A 73 -15.79 22.97 5.56
N ALA A 74 -15.48 22.90 6.84
CA ALA A 74 -16.47 22.91 7.92
C ALA A 74 -16.77 24.35 8.35
N ARG A 75 -18.04 24.70 8.52
CA ARG A 75 -18.44 26.03 9.00
C ARG A 75 -18.32 26.15 10.52
N THR A 76 -18.43 25.04 11.22
CA THR A 76 -18.42 24.93 12.68
C THR A 76 -17.56 23.75 13.12
N ASN A 77 -17.58 23.41 14.42
CA ASN A 77 -17.03 22.15 14.88
C ASN A 77 -17.92 21.03 14.32
N ALA A 78 -17.45 20.34 13.30
CA ALA A 78 -18.25 19.42 12.53
C ALA A 78 -17.81 17.97 12.73
N GLN A 79 -18.78 17.06 12.68
CA GLN A 79 -18.54 15.62 12.61
C GLN A 79 -18.50 15.20 11.14
N VAL A 80 -17.37 14.68 10.69
CA VAL A 80 -17.22 14.14 9.33
C VAL A 80 -17.41 12.64 9.37
N VAL A 81 -18.37 12.14 8.61
CA VAL A 81 -18.69 10.73 8.46
C VAL A 81 -18.49 10.33 7.01
N VAL A 82 -17.66 9.32 6.77
CA VAL A 82 -17.44 8.77 5.42
C VAL A 82 -18.07 7.39 5.35
N ARG A 83 -18.88 7.18 4.32
CA ARG A 83 -19.52 5.90 4.02
C ARG A 83 -19.07 5.39 2.66
N GLN A 84 -19.04 4.08 2.52
CA GLN A 84 -18.84 3.42 1.24
C GLN A 84 -19.79 2.23 1.16
N ASN A 85 -20.51 2.11 0.04
CA ASN A 85 -21.54 1.07 -0.14
C ASN A 85 -22.58 1.06 1.01
N GLY A 86 -22.88 2.24 1.58
CA GLY A 86 -23.81 2.40 2.71
C GLY A 86 -23.23 2.12 4.10
N TYR A 87 -22.02 1.58 4.22
CA TYR A 87 -21.37 1.31 5.51
C TYR A 87 -20.50 2.48 5.95
N GLN A 88 -20.53 2.82 7.24
CA GLN A 88 -19.62 3.81 7.82
C GLN A 88 -18.22 3.23 7.98
N ILE A 89 -17.26 3.82 7.26
CA ILE A 89 -15.87 3.36 7.23
C ILE A 89 -14.92 4.29 7.98
N TYR A 90 -15.33 5.54 8.22
CA TYR A 90 -14.55 6.52 8.95
C TYR A 90 -15.46 7.55 9.64
N GLN A 91 -15.04 8.01 10.81
CA GLN A 91 -15.70 9.08 11.55
C GLN A 91 -14.67 9.87 12.37
N SER A 92 -14.66 11.19 12.23
CA SER A 92 -13.81 12.08 13.03
C SER A 92 -14.47 13.45 13.24
N TYR A 93 -13.98 14.21 14.21
CA TYR A 93 -14.40 15.59 14.46
C TYR A 93 -13.32 16.56 13.97
N VAL A 94 -13.74 17.58 13.24
CA VAL A 94 -12.85 18.61 12.69
C VAL A 94 -13.22 19.99 13.23
N ALA A 95 -12.20 20.84 13.37
CA ALA A 95 -12.39 22.24 13.74
C ALA A 95 -13.02 23.04 12.58
N PRO A 96 -13.59 24.23 12.84
CA PRO A 96 -14.10 25.11 11.79
C PRO A 96 -12.97 25.52 10.84
N GLY A 97 -13.23 25.47 9.54
CA GLY A 97 -12.27 25.80 8.49
C GLY A 97 -12.03 24.65 7.50
N ALA A 98 -11.00 24.81 6.68
CA ALA A 98 -10.58 23.78 5.74
C ALA A 98 -9.96 22.59 6.50
N PHE A 99 -10.33 21.38 6.10
CA PHE A 99 -9.78 20.15 6.65
C PHE A 99 -9.41 19.17 5.53
N GLU A 100 -8.52 18.24 5.87
CA GLU A 100 -8.20 17.10 5.04
C GLU A 100 -8.13 15.83 5.89
N ILE A 101 -8.63 14.72 5.35
CA ILE A 101 -8.61 13.40 5.98
C ILE A 101 -7.71 12.50 5.14
N THR A 102 -6.58 12.11 5.73
CA THR A 102 -5.51 11.34 5.06
C THR A 102 -5.27 9.96 5.68
N ASP A 103 -5.97 9.64 6.77
CA ASP A 103 -5.78 8.49 7.65
C ASP A 103 -6.90 7.44 7.55
N MET A 104 -7.68 7.47 6.47
CA MET A 104 -8.68 6.43 6.20
C MET A 104 -8.01 5.11 5.79
N TYR A 105 -8.52 4.02 6.34
CA TYR A 105 -8.14 2.67 5.95
C TYR A 105 -8.60 2.37 4.51
N PRO A 106 -7.78 1.69 3.70
CA PRO A 106 -8.22 1.18 2.40
C PRO A 106 -9.27 0.08 2.62
N THR A 107 -10.43 0.21 1.99
CA THR A 107 -11.51 -0.77 2.13
C THR A 107 -11.42 -1.94 1.15
N GLY A 108 -10.40 -1.96 0.27
CA GLY A 108 -10.14 -3.03 -0.70
C GLY A 108 -11.21 -3.20 -1.80
N GLY A 109 -12.39 -2.61 -1.64
CA GLY A 109 -13.51 -2.65 -2.58
C GLY A 109 -13.64 -1.36 -3.39
N ALA A 110 -14.08 -1.50 -4.64
CA ALA A 110 -14.51 -0.37 -5.47
C ALA A 110 -15.85 0.20 -4.97
N GLY A 111 -16.11 1.47 -5.28
CA GLY A 111 -17.37 2.15 -4.94
C GLY A 111 -17.14 3.51 -4.32
N ASP A 112 -17.92 4.50 -4.74
CA ASP A 112 -17.74 5.90 -4.36
C ASP A 112 -17.87 6.12 -2.84
N LEU A 113 -17.18 7.15 -2.35
CA LEU A 113 -17.22 7.56 -0.95
C LEU A 113 -18.31 8.61 -0.76
N ASP A 114 -19.31 8.31 0.07
CA ASP A 114 -20.31 9.28 0.50
C ASP A 114 -19.85 9.98 1.77
N VAL A 115 -19.51 11.26 1.63
CA VAL A 115 -19.05 12.09 2.74
C VAL A 115 -20.22 12.91 3.26
N THR A 116 -20.41 12.88 4.58
CA THR A 116 -21.38 13.71 5.30
C THR A 116 -20.65 14.55 6.34
N ILE A 117 -20.80 15.87 6.27
CA ILE A 117 -20.29 16.81 7.26
C ILE A 117 -21.50 17.28 8.08
N LYS A 118 -21.59 16.88 9.34
CA LYS A 118 -22.63 17.33 10.27
C LYS A 118 -22.10 18.50 11.09
N GLU A 119 -22.66 19.67 10.86
CA GLU A 119 -22.29 20.90 11.56
C GLU A 119 -22.94 20.94 12.95
N ALA A 120 -22.37 21.73 13.87
CA ALA A 120 -22.88 21.89 15.24
C ALA A 120 -24.28 22.54 15.30
N ASP A 121 -24.68 23.25 14.25
CA ASP A 121 -26.01 23.85 14.10
C ASP A 121 -27.07 22.85 13.58
N GLY A 122 -26.67 21.60 13.33
CA GLY A 122 -27.52 20.53 12.80
C GLY A 122 -27.66 20.54 11.28
N SER A 123 -27.04 21.47 10.57
CA SER A 123 -26.97 21.43 9.11
C SER A 123 -26.03 20.31 8.65
N GLU A 124 -26.38 19.66 7.54
CA GLU A 124 -25.57 18.60 6.95
C GLU A 124 -25.15 18.98 5.52
N GLN A 125 -23.88 18.72 5.20
CA GLN A 125 -23.36 18.83 3.85
C GLN A 125 -23.03 17.42 3.35
N HIS A 126 -23.46 17.09 2.14
CA HIS A 126 -23.22 15.79 1.53
C HIS A 126 -22.53 15.95 0.18
N PHE A 127 -21.50 15.16 -0.05
CA PHE A 127 -20.88 15.05 -1.36
C PHE A 127 -20.30 13.66 -1.56
N THR A 128 -20.27 13.24 -2.81
CA THR A 128 -19.75 11.93 -3.20
C THR A 128 -18.38 12.12 -3.86
N LEU A 129 -17.40 11.37 -3.38
CA LEU A 129 -16.02 11.35 -3.86
C LEU A 129 -15.84 10.09 -4.69
N PRO A 130 -15.62 10.20 -6.03
CA PRO A 130 -15.43 9.04 -6.86
C PRO A 130 -14.22 8.23 -6.41
N TYR A 131 -14.40 6.94 -6.19
CA TYR A 131 -13.33 6.04 -5.73
C TYR A 131 -13.02 4.98 -6.77
N ALA A 132 -11.92 5.19 -7.49
CA ALA A 132 -11.32 4.21 -8.35
C ALA A 132 -9.97 3.79 -7.74
N SER A 133 -9.87 2.56 -7.25
CA SER A 133 -8.59 1.95 -6.89
C SER A 133 -8.07 1.15 -8.08
N LEU A 134 -7.16 1.72 -8.86
CA LEU A 134 -6.35 0.93 -9.79
C LEU A 134 -5.15 0.35 -9.02
N PRO A 135 -4.69 -0.88 -9.32
CA PRO A 135 -3.58 -1.55 -8.62
C PRO A 135 -2.26 -0.76 -8.55
N VAL A 136 -2.10 0.28 -9.37
CA VAL A 136 -0.87 1.08 -9.50
C VAL A 136 -0.98 2.47 -8.83
N LEU A 137 -2.14 2.85 -8.28
CA LEU A 137 -2.31 4.18 -7.65
C LEU A 137 -1.64 4.26 -6.28
N GLN A 138 -0.82 5.29 -6.10
CA GLN A 138 -0.18 5.65 -4.84
C GLN A 138 -0.92 6.84 -4.19
N ARG A 139 -0.96 6.90 -2.85
CA ARG A 139 -1.50 8.07 -2.13
C ARG A 139 -0.61 9.29 -2.38
N GLU A 140 -1.19 10.48 -2.41
CA GLU A 140 -0.46 11.74 -2.53
C GLU A 140 0.69 11.81 -1.51
N GLY A 141 1.90 12.19 -1.96
CA GLY A 141 3.11 12.24 -1.14
C GLY A 141 3.84 10.90 -0.95
N ARG A 142 3.34 9.78 -1.49
CA ARG A 142 4.05 8.49 -1.45
C ARG A 142 5.01 8.34 -2.63
N PHE A 143 6.16 7.77 -2.32
CA PHE A 143 7.18 7.41 -3.30
C PHE A 143 7.48 5.92 -3.17
N LYS A 144 6.86 5.11 -4.03
CA LYS A 144 7.15 3.67 -4.16
C LYS A 144 8.29 3.49 -5.15
N TYR A 145 9.33 2.76 -4.77
CA TYR A 145 10.52 2.56 -5.59
C TYR A 145 11.11 1.16 -5.40
N ALA A 146 11.72 0.63 -6.44
CA ALA A 146 12.49 -0.59 -6.38
C ALA A 146 13.69 -0.50 -7.32
N ILE A 147 14.89 -0.71 -6.79
CA ILE A 147 16.14 -0.78 -7.54
C ILE A 147 16.66 -2.20 -7.40
N THR A 148 16.69 -2.93 -8.51
CA THR A 148 17.19 -4.31 -8.56
C THR A 148 18.41 -4.38 -9.47
N GLY A 149 19.48 -4.99 -8.98
CA GLY A 149 20.70 -5.23 -9.75
C GLY A 149 21.20 -6.64 -9.52
N GLY A 150 21.39 -7.41 -10.59
CA GLY A 150 21.79 -8.80 -10.48
C GLY A 150 21.80 -9.54 -11.81
N GLN A 151 21.97 -10.85 -11.74
CA GLN A 151 21.89 -11.75 -12.87
C GLN A 151 20.48 -12.33 -12.96
N TYR A 152 19.93 -12.36 -14.17
CA TYR A 152 18.71 -13.10 -14.44
C TYR A 152 18.91 -14.59 -14.14
N ARG A 153 17.91 -15.21 -13.52
CA ARG A 153 17.91 -16.64 -13.22
C ARG A 153 16.69 -17.31 -13.86
N SER A 154 16.87 -18.02 -14.98
CA SER A 154 15.88 -19.01 -15.40
C SER A 154 16.01 -20.23 -14.50
N TYR A 155 14.88 -20.73 -13.98
CA TYR A 155 14.84 -21.97 -13.21
C TYR A 155 15.30 -23.17 -14.04
#